data_AF-A0A2V5VUF4-F1
#
_entry.id   AF-A0A2V5VUF4-F1
#
_cell.length_a   1.000
_cell.length_b   1.000
_cell.length_c   1.000
_cell.angle_alpha   90.00
_cell.angle_beta   90.00
_cell.angle_gamma   90.00
#
_symmetry.space_group_name_H-M   'P 1'
#
loop_
_entity.id
_entity.type
_entity.pdbx_description
1 polymer ?
#
loop_
_entity_poly.entity_id
_entity_poly.type
_entity_poly.pdbx_seq_one_letter_code
_entity_poly.pdbx_strand_id
1 'polypeptide(L)'
;MAPSVLKASERTSKWMLRNSFTSDSRQGFNLIELLVVMGVMAVLAGLLMPALAKAQGQVRRARCTNNQRQLLLAWHLYNGDNSEAAVANGHGVPSSSINLSSSAAESAFRRFWVPGDDHFYYPAFTNALLLIDPQYALFGSYLSSPAIYKCPEDKGIVNVPNVGKIPHVRSYAMNEYVGWSLDPTELNPDYRTFTKTSDMKAPANVFVFQEVHPDNICFPAFVVRLPGEPEQFYHYPSSLHNGRGVVTFADGHAETHRWVDSRTTPSVTGRILAHWNDSPGNADLAWIRERTSYHIEGHQ
;
A
#
# COMPACT_ATOMS: atom_id res chain seq x y z
N MET A 1 83.94 -44.29 16.45
CA MET A 1 84.80 -43.18 15.95
C MET A 1 84.16 -41.87 16.36
N ALA A 2 84.78 -41.16 17.29
CA ALA A 2 84.56 -39.73 17.53
C ALA A 2 85.58 -38.94 16.66
N PRO A 3 85.59 -37.60 16.66
CA PRO A 3 84.51 -36.65 16.34
C PRO A 3 85.01 -35.55 15.37
N SER A 4 84.11 -34.70 14.85
CA SER A 4 84.51 -33.33 14.47
C SER A 4 83.46 -32.31 14.90
N VAL A 5 83.79 -31.70 16.03
CA VAL A 5 83.32 -30.44 16.60
C VAL A 5 83.22 -29.34 15.53
N LEU A 6 82.21 -28.46 15.60
CA LEU A 6 82.40 -26.99 15.60
C LEU A 6 81.10 -26.21 15.91
N LYS A 7 81.05 -25.76 17.17
CA LYS A 7 80.57 -24.48 17.72
C LYS A 7 79.26 -23.86 17.23
N ALA A 8 78.28 -23.90 18.12
CA ALA A 8 77.28 -22.85 18.29
C ALA A 8 77.99 -21.54 18.67
N SER A 9 77.76 -20.47 17.90
CA SER A 9 78.14 -19.11 18.27
C SER A 9 76.88 -18.29 18.54
N GLU A 10 76.78 -17.82 19.78
CA GLU A 10 75.89 -16.77 20.22
C GLU A 10 75.99 -15.54 19.29
N ARG A 11 74.84 -15.04 18.83
CA ARG A 11 74.73 -13.66 18.37
C ARG A 11 73.52 -13.02 19.02
N THR A 12 73.81 -12.44 20.18
CA THR A 12 73.00 -11.48 20.91
C THR A 12 72.72 -10.24 20.07
N SER A 13 71.43 -9.88 20.02
CA SER A 13 70.89 -8.52 20.13
C SER A 13 71.71 -7.36 19.54
N LYS A 14 71.49 -7.03 18.26
CA LYS A 14 71.83 -5.67 17.79
C LYS A 14 71.18 -5.24 16.47
N TRP A 15 69.85 -5.13 16.43
CA TRP A 15 69.19 -4.25 15.45
C TRP A 15 68.05 -3.48 16.12
N MET A 16 68.42 -2.53 16.98
CA MET A 16 67.62 -1.32 17.16
C MET A 16 67.63 -0.59 15.82
N LEU A 17 66.71 -0.96 14.92
CA LEU A 17 66.34 -0.09 13.82
C LEU A 17 65.67 1.13 14.46
N ARG A 18 66.49 2.17 14.59
CA ARG A 18 66.05 3.52 14.90
C ARG A 18 65.06 3.91 13.81
N ASN A 19 63.77 3.75 14.07
CA ASN A 19 62.75 4.51 13.35
C ASN A 19 63.02 5.97 13.71
N SER A 20 63.91 6.62 12.97
CA SER A 20 63.86 8.05 12.80
C SER A 20 62.52 8.33 12.10
N PHE A 21 61.47 8.44 12.90
CA PHE A 21 60.33 9.27 12.56
C PHE A 21 60.92 10.66 12.35
N THR A 22 61.30 10.97 11.11
CA THR A 22 61.37 12.34 10.66
C THR A 22 60.06 12.94 11.08
N SER A 23 60.10 13.90 12.01
CA SER A 23 58.92 14.68 12.36
C SER A 23 58.59 15.50 11.12
N ASP A 24 57.89 14.86 10.19
CA ASP A 24 57.18 15.56 9.16
C ASP A 24 56.29 16.54 9.95
N SER A 25 56.55 17.83 9.76
CA SER A 25 55.89 18.90 10.50
C SER A 25 54.40 18.70 10.30
N ARG A 26 53.74 18.07 11.27
CA ARG A 26 52.30 17.83 11.24
C ARG A 26 51.68 19.22 11.24
N GLN A 27 51.30 19.71 10.06
CA GLN A 27 50.44 20.86 9.92
C GLN A 27 49.14 20.49 10.63
N GLY A 28 48.98 20.98 11.86
CA GLY A 28 47.74 20.85 12.60
C GLY A 28 46.67 21.65 11.89
N PHE A 29 45.49 21.05 11.72
CA PHE A 29 44.33 21.73 11.14
C PHE A 29 44.01 22.97 11.98
N ASN A 30 43.93 24.15 11.35
CA ASN A 30 43.50 25.35 12.04
C ASN A 30 42.00 25.24 12.36
N LEU A 31 41.57 25.77 13.51
CA LEU A 31 40.16 25.90 13.87
C LEU A 31 39.34 26.56 12.74
N ILE A 32 39.92 27.56 12.08
CA ILE A 32 39.28 28.26 10.96
C ILE A 32 39.06 27.32 9.76
N GLU A 33 40.04 26.49 9.42
CA GLU A 33 39.93 25.53 8.32
C GLU A 33 38.84 24.50 8.61
N LEU A 34 38.75 24.02 9.85
CA LEU A 34 37.70 23.09 10.26
C LEU A 34 36.31 23.72 10.16
N LEU A 35 36.17 24.98 10.59
CA LEU A 35 34.91 25.72 10.53
C LEU A 35 34.45 25.94 9.09
N VAL A 36 35.36 26.28 8.17
CA VAL A 36 35.02 26.44 6.74
C VAL A 36 34.54 25.12 6.14
N VAL A 37 35.20 24.00 6.45
CA VAL A 37 34.79 22.68 5.94
C VAL A 37 33.41 22.29 6.45
N MET A 38 33.15 22.44 7.75
CA MET A 38 31.82 22.18 8.30
C MET A 38 30.76 23.12 7.71
N GLY A 39 31.11 24.38 7.46
CA GLY A 39 30.24 25.34 6.79
C GLY A 39 29.87 24.91 5.37
N VAL A 40 30.85 24.50 4.57
CA VAL A 40 30.60 23.98 3.21
C VAL A 40 29.77 22.69 3.25
N MET A 41 30.07 21.75 4.15
CA MET A 41 29.27 20.53 4.33
C MET A 41 27.82 20.83 4.72
N ALA A 42 27.58 21.81 5.60
CA ALA A 42 26.24 22.22 6.00
C ALA A 42 25.45 22.82 4.82
N VAL A 43 26.08 23.67 4.00
CA VAL A 43 25.45 24.23 2.79
C VAL A 43 25.12 23.13 1.77
N LEU A 44 26.07 22.24 1.49
CA LEU A 44 25.85 21.13 0.56
C LEU A 44 24.74 20.19 1.04
N ALA A 45 24.74 19.81 2.33
CA ALA A 45 23.69 18.99 2.91
C ALA A 45 22.31 19.67 2.86
N GLY A 46 22.26 20.99 3.12
CA GLY A 46 21.04 21.79 3.04
C GLY A 46 20.40 21.80 1.64
N LEU A 47 21.22 21.82 0.58
CA LEU A 47 20.73 21.77 -0.80
C LEU A 47 20.31 20.35 -1.23
N LEU A 48 20.90 19.30 -0.66
CA LEU A 48 20.60 17.91 -1.00
C LEU A 48 19.34 17.37 -0.33
N MET A 49 18.99 17.86 0.86
CA MET A 49 17.87 17.33 1.65
C MET A 49 16.50 17.42 0.93
N PRO A 50 16.11 18.54 0.28
CA PRO A 50 14.84 18.62 -0.45
C PRO A 50 14.79 17.66 -1.65
N ALA A 51 15.92 17.50 -2.35
CA ALA A 51 16.03 16.59 -3.48
C ALA A 51 15.88 15.13 -3.04
N LEU A 52 16.52 14.76 -1.91
CA LEU A 52 16.41 13.42 -1.34
C LEU A 52 14.98 13.11 -0.88
N ALA A 53 14.29 14.05 -0.22
CA ALA A 53 12.91 13.86 0.20
C ALA A 53 11.97 13.59 -0.99
N LYS A 54 12.12 14.34 -2.08
CA LYS A 54 11.38 14.12 -3.33
C LYS A 54 11.70 12.76 -3.96
N ALA A 55 12.97 12.36 -3.99
CA ALA A 55 13.39 11.06 -4.51
C ALA A 55 12.80 9.91 -3.68
N GLN A 56 12.83 10.00 -2.36
CA GLN A 56 12.24 8.99 -1.48
C GLN A 56 10.73 8.86 -1.67
N GLY A 57 10.00 9.96 -1.85
CA GLY A 57 8.56 9.92 -2.15
C GLY A 57 8.26 9.22 -3.49
N GLN A 58 9.10 9.43 -4.50
CA GLN A 58 8.98 8.71 -5.78
C GLN A 58 9.25 7.21 -5.61
N VAL A 59 10.25 6.82 -4.82
CA VAL A 59 10.53 5.41 -4.51
C VAL A 59 9.36 4.76 -3.77
N ARG A 60 8.77 5.44 -2.78
CA ARG A 60 7.60 4.93 -2.05
C ARG A 60 6.38 4.78 -2.97
N ARG A 61 6.15 5.72 -3.89
CA ARG A 61 5.13 5.57 -4.94
C ARG A 61 5.40 4.40 -5.87
N ALA A 62 6.64 4.24 -6.35
CA ALA A 62 7.00 3.12 -7.23
C ALA A 62 6.78 1.77 -6.53
N ARG A 63 7.08 1.68 -5.23
CA ARG A 63 6.76 0.51 -4.40
C ARG A 63 5.25 0.30 -4.25
N CYS A 64 4.46 1.35 -4.02
CA CYS A 64 3.00 1.28 -4.00
C CYS A 64 2.44 0.73 -5.32
N THR A 65 2.92 1.23 -6.46
CA THR A 65 2.55 0.70 -7.78
C THR A 65 2.93 -0.77 -7.95
N ASN A 66 4.12 -1.17 -7.49
CA ASN A 66 4.53 -2.57 -7.54
C ASN A 66 3.67 -3.49 -6.65
N ASN A 67 3.26 -2.99 -5.48
CA ASN A 67 2.35 -3.69 -4.57
C ASN A 67 0.98 -3.91 -5.22
N GLN A 68 0.37 -2.87 -5.80
CA GLN A 68 -0.91 -3.02 -6.50
C GLN A 68 -0.80 -3.90 -7.75
N ARG A 69 0.32 -3.86 -8.49
CA ARG A 69 0.55 -4.80 -9.61
C ARG A 69 0.63 -6.25 -9.16
N GLN A 70 1.18 -6.52 -7.97
CA GLN A 70 1.17 -7.88 -7.40
C GLN A 70 -0.25 -8.31 -6.99
N LEU A 71 -1.07 -7.40 -6.44
CA LEU A 71 -2.49 -7.68 -6.18
C LEU A 71 -3.25 -7.96 -7.47
N LEU A 72 -3.02 -7.16 -8.51
CA LEU A 72 -3.64 -7.34 -9.82
C LEU A 72 -3.19 -8.65 -10.48
N LEU A 73 -1.92 -9.03 -10.33
CA LEU A 73 -1.44 -10.33 -10.78
C LEU A 73 -2.16 -11.47 -10.05
N ALA A 74 -2.31 -11.39 -8.73
CA ALA A 74 -3.07 -12.38 -7.96
C ALA A 74 -4.54 -12.44 -8.40
N TRP A 75 -5.16 -11.29 -8.72
CA TRP A 75 -6.50 -11.22 -9.30
C TRP A 75 -6.59 -11.99 -10.63
N HIS A 76 -5.65 -11.76 -11.55
CA HIS A 76 -5.62 -12.50 -12.83
C HIS A 76 -5.39 -14.00 -12.65
N LEU A 77 -4.45 -14.39 -11.78
CA LEU A 77 -4.18 -15.80 -11.49
C LEU A 77 -5.40 -16.49 -10.90
N TYR A 78 -6.04 -15.87 -9.90
CA TYR A 78 -7.27 -16.37 -9.32
C TYR A 78 -8.35 -16.58 -10.39
N ASN A 79 -8.60 -15.56 -11.21
CA ASN A 79 -9.65 -15.65 -12.22
C ASN A 79 -9.34 -16.73 -13.26
N GLY A 80 -8.08 -16.87 -13.66
CA GLY A 80 -7.64 -17.95 -14.57
C GLY A 80 -7.86 -19.35 -14.00
N ASP A 81 -7.55 -19.55 -12.72
CA ASP A 81 -7.74 -20.83 -12.03
C ASP A 81 -9.22 -21.13 -11.73
N ASN A 82 -10.10 -20.13 -11.80
CA ASN A 82 -11.52 -20.21 -11.44
C ASN A 82 -12.46 -19.97 -12.62
N SER A 83 -12.10 -20.45 -13.83
CA SER A 83 -12.95 -20.37 -15.03
C SER A 83 -13.41 -18.94 -15.36
N GLU A 84 -12.48 -17.98 -15.23
CA GLU A 84 -12.68 -16.55 -15.45
C GLU A 84 -13.63 -15.87 -14.46
N ALA A 85 -14.11 -16.56 -13.42
CA ALA A 85 -14.92 -15.95 -12.38
C ALA A 85 -14.10 -14.88 -11.64
N ALA A 86 -14.67 -13.68 -11.54
CA ALA A 86 -14.06 -12.61 -10.75
C ALA A 86 -13.98 -13.04 -9.28
N VAL A 87 -12.83 -12.78 -8.65
CA VAL A 87 -12.65 -13.03 -7.21
C VAL A 87 -13.76 -12.35 -6.40
N ALA A 88 -14.29 -13.06 -5.40
CA ALA A 88 -15.37 -12.53 -4.58
C ALA A 88 -14.94 -11.25 -3.84
N ASN A 89 -15.83 -10.25 -3.87
CA ASN A 89 -15.70 -8.94 -3.23
C ASN A 89 -16.98 -8.58 -2.47
N GLY A 90 -16.88 -7.65 -1.53
CA GLY A 90 -18.02 -7.21 -0.72
C GLY A 90 -17.59 -6.53 0.57
N HIS A 91 -18.36 -6.77 1.61
CA HIS A 91 -18.05 -6.48 3.01
C HIS A 91 -18.48 -7.66 3.89
N GLY A 92 -17.84 -7.81 5.04
CA GLY A 92 -18.11 -8.86 6.00
C GLY A 92 -16.87 -9.64 6.42
N VAL A 93 -17.11 -10.52 7.38
CA VAL A 93 -16.06 -11.21 8.14
C VAL A 93 -16.22 -12.73 8.04
N PRO A 94 -15.12 -13.51 8.08
CA PRO A 94 -15.21 -14.95 8.24
C PRO A 94 -15.93 -15.25 9.56
N SER A 95 -16.91 -16.14 9.58
CA SER A 95 -17.71 -16.41 10.80
C SER A 95 -16.93 -17.02 11.98
N SER A 96 -15.63 -17.29 11.83
CA SER A 96 -14.71 -17.66 12.92
C SER A 96 -14.02 -16.48 13.61
N SER A 97 -14.17 -15.25 13.12
CA SER A 97 -13.65 -14.04 13.77
C SER A 97 -14.78 -13.32 14.49
N ILE A 98 -14.76 -13.41 15.82
CA ILE A 98 -15.55 -12.66 16.82
C ILE A 98 -16.54 -11.65 16.20
N ASN A 99 -17.81 -12.02 16.11
CA ASN A 99 -18.93 -11.15 15.72
C ASN A 99 -18.97 -9.92 16.65
N LEU A 100 -18.64 -8.74 16.11
CA LEU A 100 -18.95 -7.45 16.73
C LEU A 100 -19.94 -6.60 15.91
N SER A 101 -20.30 -7.01 14.69
CA SER A 101 -21.33 -6.35 13.88
C SER A 101 -22.67 -7.09 13.98
N SER A 102 -23.76 -6.33 14.01
CA SER A 102 -25.13 -6.78 14.33
C SER A 102 -25.93 -7.31 13.14
N SER A 103 -25.33 -7.46 11.96
CA SER A 103 -25.97 -8.00 10.76
C SER A 103 -25.84 -9.52 10.69
N ALA A 104 -26.35 -10.22 11.71
CA ALA A 104 -26.51 -11.67 11.68
C ALA A 104 -27.69 -12.03 10.77
N ALA A 105 -27.44 -12.18 9.47
CA ALA A 105 -28.33 -12.86 8.55
C ALA A 105 -27.54 -13.93 7.77
N GLU A 106 -27.86 -15.19 8.08
CA GLU A 106 -27.50 -16.44 7.40
C GLU A 106 -26.64 -16.32 6.14
N SER A 107 -25.32 -16.22 6.30
CA SER A 107 -24.40 -16.24 5.16
C SER A 107 -23.55 -17.51 5.25
N ALA A 108 -23.76 -18.44 4.30
CA ALA A 108 -22.80 -19.49 4.02
C ALA A 108 -21.40 -18.86 3.93
N PHE A 109 -20.41 -19.47 4.61
CA PHE A 109 -19.02 -18.99 4.69
C PHE A 109 -18.53 -18.45 3.34
N ARG A 110 -18.54 -17.12 3.16
CA ARG A 110 -18.08 -16.48 1.92
C ARG A 110 -16.74 -15.81 2.19
N ARG A 111 -15.70 -16.31 1.53
CA ARG A 111 -14.38 -15.69 1.54
C ARG A 111 -14.32 -14.67 0.41
N PHE A 112 -13.82 -13.48 0.71
CA PHE A 112 -13.49 -12.47 -0.28
C PHE A 112 -12.00 -12.50 -0.61
N TRP A 113 -11.54 -11.64 -1.52
CA TRP A 113 -10.11 -11.48 -1.80
C TRP A 113 -9.30 -11.19 -0.52
N VAL A 114 -9.85 -10.37 0.37
CA VAL A 114 -9.50 -10.24 1.80
C VAL A 114 -10.76 -9.91 2.62
N PRO A 115 -10.85 -10.26 3.91
CA PRO A 115 -11.97 -9.87 4.75
C PRO A 115 -11.92 -8.40 5.15
N GLY A 116 -13.08 -7.82 5.44
CA GLY A 116 -13.19 -6.46 5.96
C GLY A 116 -14.64 -6.01 6.01
N ASP A 117 -14.96 -5.22 7.02
CA ASP A 117 -16.30 -4.73 7.31
C ASP A 117 -16.15 -3.25 7.72
N ASP A 118 -17.03 -2.73 8.56
CA ASP A 118 -16.99 -1.37 9.07
C ASP A 118 -15.65 -0.99 9.76
N HIS A 119 -15.52 0.30 10.10
CA HIS A 119 -14.35 0.84 10.80
C HIS A 119 -14.07 0.24 12.19
N PHE A 120 -15.02 -0.51 12.75
CA PHE A 120 -14.95 -1.07 14.09
C PHE A 120 -14.56 -2.55 14.09
N TYR A 121 -14.52 -3.19 12.93
CA TYR A 121 -13.94 -4.51 12.76
C TYR A 121 -12.40 -4.45 12.69
N TYR A 122 -11.78 -4.13 13.83
CA TYR A 122 -10.33 -3.95 13.98
C TYR A 122 -9.45 -5.06 13.41
N PRO A 123 -9.79 -6.37 13.49
CA PRO A 123 -8.94 -7.42 12.95
C PRO A 123 -8.62 -7.25 11.46
N ALA A 124 -9.55 -6.76 10.63
CA ALA A 124 -9.30 -6.52 9.21
C ALA A 124 -8.21 -5.47 8.95
N PHE A 125 -7.97 -4.57 9.90
CA PHE A 125 -6.96 -3.52 9.79
C PHE A 125 -5.68 -3.84 10.57
N THR A 126 -5.68 -4.84 11.44
CA THR A 126 -4.58 -5.06 12.40
C THR A 126 -3.96 -6.45 12.32
N ASN A 127 -4.68 -7.42 11.78
CA ASN A 127 -4.22 -8.80 11.69
C ASN A 127 -3.76 -9.13 10.27
N ALA A 128 -2.44 -9.14 10.08
CA ALA A 128 -1.82 -9.47 8.80
C ALA A 128 -2.15 -10.89 8.30
N LEU A 129 -2.47 -11.85 9.18
CA LEU A 129 -2.83 -13.22 8.78
C LEU A 129 -4.14 -13.26 7.99
N LEU A 130 -5.07 -12.33 8.26
CA LEU A 130 -6.31 -12.25 7.52
C LEU A 130 -6.10 -11.90 6.03
N LEU A 131 -4.93 -11.42 5.65
CA LEU A 131 -4.60 -11.05 4.27
C LEU A 131 -3.92 -12.18 3.48
N ILE A 132 -3.24 -13.10 4.16
CA ILE A 132 -2.32 -14.06 3.52
C ILE A 132 -2.67 -15.52 3.80
N ASP A 133 -3.55 -15.81 4.75
CA ASP A 133 -3.97 -17.17 5.04
C ASP A 133 -5.15 -17.57 4.14
N PRO A 134 -5.03 -18.64 3.33
CA PRO A 134 -6.12 -19.15 2.49
C PRO A 134 -7.41 -19.47 3.25
N GLN A 135 -7.34 -19.70 4.58
CA GLN A 135 -8.52 -19.89 5.41
C GLN A 135 -9.41 -18.63 5.44
N TYR A 136 -8.82 -17.43 5.36
CA TYR A 136 -9.55 -16.16 5.51
C TYR A 136 -9.65 -15.36 4.21
N ALA A 137 -8.64 -15.43 3.34
CA ALA A 137 -8.54 -14.63 2.13
C ALA A 137 -8.35 -15.51 0.89
N LEU A 138 -9.12 -15.25 -0.17
CA LEU A 138 -8.96 -15.95 -1.45
C LEU A 138 -7.59 -15.68 -2.08
N PHE A 139 -6.98 -14.52 -1.80
CA PHE A 139 -5.62 -14.22 -2.24
C PHE A 139 -4.53 -14.90 -1.42
N GLY A 140 -4.84 -15.50 -0.27
CA GLY A 140 -3.85 -16.18 0.58
C GLY A 140 -3.13 -17.33 -0.13
N SER A 141 -3.76 -17.96 -1.13
CA SER A 141 -3.11 -19.00 -1.94
C SER A 141 -2.10 -18.46 -2.96
N TYR A 142 -2.13 -17.16 -3.24
CA TYR A 142 -1.33 -16.52 -4.29
C TYR A 142 -0.30 -15.53 -3.72
N LEU A 143 -0.61 -14.90 -2.58
CA LEU A 143 0.21 -13.87 -1.95
C LEU A 143 0.50 -14.21 -0.49
N SER A 144 1.78 -14.45 -0.19
CA SER A 144 2.24 -14.81 1.15
C SER A 144 2.82 -13.64 1.96
N SER A 145 2.99 -12.47 1.35
CA SER A 145 3.58 -11.29 2.01
C SER A 145 2.51 -10.24 2.33
N PRO A 146 2.22 -9.96 3.62
CA PRO A 146 1.27 -8.92 4.00
C PRO A 146 1.69 -7.51 3.55
N ALA A 147 3.00 -7.28 3.36
CA ALA A 147 3.53 -6.00 2.92
C ALA A 147 3.03 -5.58 1.52
N ILE A 148 2.53 -6.53 0.71
CA ILE A 148 1.93 -6.27 -0.60
C ILE A 148 0.60 -5.52 -0.48
N TYR A 149 -0.12 -5.68 0.63
CA TYR A 149 -1.43 -5.06 0.86
C TYR A 149 -1.36 -3.64 1.42
N LYS A 150 -0.15 -3.15 1.72
CA LYS A 150 0.09 -1.88 2.41
C LYS A 150 0.81 -0.88 1.53
N CYS A 151 0.32 0.35 1.48
CA CYS A 151 1.02 1.46 0.87
C CYS A 151 2.21 1.91 1.75
N PRO A 152 3.43 2.09 1.20
CA PRO A 152 4.59 2.55 1.98
C PRO A 152 4.47 3.98 2.53
N GLU A 153 3.66 4.84 1.92
CA GLU A 153 3.36 6.19 2.44
C GLU A 153 2.28 6.17 3.53
N ASP A 154 1.45 5.13 3.56
CA ASP A 154 0.36 5.03 4.52
C ASP A 154 0.90 4.70 5.91
N LYS A 155 0.84 5.70 6.81
CA LYS A 155 1.16 5.61 8.24
C LYS A 155 -0.08 5.55 9.13
N GLY A 156 -1.24 5.25 8.53
CA GLY A 156 -2.52 5.09 9.20
C GLY A 156 -2.45 4.13 10.37
N ILE A 157 -3.11 4.52 11.44
CA ILE A 157 -3.21 3.80 12.70
C ILE A 157 -4.68 3.73 13.10
N VAL A 158 -5.07 2.61 13.70
CA VAL A 158 -6.37 2.46 14.34
C VAL A 158 -6.18 2.37 15.85
N ASN A 159 -7.07 3.02 16.61
CA ASN A 159 -7.08 2.93 18.06
C ASN A 159 -8.02 1.82 18.50
N VAL A 160 -7.46 0.67 18.87
CA VAL A 160 -8.22 -0.50 19.30
C VAL A 160 -8.55 -0.37 20.80
N PRO A 161 -9.82 -0.42 21.22
CA PRO A 161 -10.20 -0.36 22.62
C PRO A 161 -9.45 -1.38 23.46
N ASN A 162 -8.88 -0.94 24.59
CA ASN A 162 -8.10 -1.76 25.52
C ASN A 162 -6.79 -2.37 24.97
N VAL A 163 -6.39 -2.06 23.73
CA VAL A 163 -5.13 -2.52 23.14
C VAL A 163 -4.21 -1.34 22.80
N GLY A 164 -4.76 -0.26 22.24
CA GLY A 164 -4.03 0.95 21.88
C GLY A 164 -3.89 1.15 20.37
N LYS A 165 -2.88 1.95 19.97
CA LYS A 165 -2.66 2.34 18.57
C LYS A 165 -1.95 1.24 17.80
N ILE A 166 -2.59 0.70 16.76
CA ILE A 166 -2.02 -0.35 15.91
C ILE A 166 -1.96 0.17 14.46
N PRO A 167 -0.82 0.01 13.75
CA PRO A 167 -0.73 0.37 12.34
C PRO A 167 -1.68 -0.46 11.47
N HIS A 168 -2.26 0.17 10.44
CA HIS A 168 -3.05 -0.56 9.45
C HIS A 168 -2.18 -1.56 8.67
N VAL A 169 -2.72 -2.75 8.40
CA VAL A 169 -2.07 -3.78 7.57
C VAL A 169 -2.48 -3.72 6.08
N ARG A 170 -3.50 -2.93 5.73
CA ARG A 170 -4.04 -2.78 4.38
C ARG A 170 -4.24 -1.30 4.00
N SER A 171 -4.05 -0.96 2.72
CA SER A 171 -4.31 0.38 2.15
C SER A 171 -5.16 0.36 0.88
N TYR A 172 -5.47 -0.82 0.34
CA TYR A 172 -6.09 -0.96 -0.97
C TYR A 172 -7.47 -1.58 -0.86
N ALA A 173 -8.39 -1.14 -1.73
CA ALA A 173 -9.70 -1.74 -1.91
C ALA A 173 -9.95 -2.05 -3.39
N MET A 174 -10.78 -3.06 -3.65
CA MET A 174 -11.12 -3.50 -4.99
C MET A 174 -12.45 -2.89 -5.43
N ASN A 175 -12.57 -2.44 -6.67
CA ASN A 175 -13.80 -1.93 -7.27
C ASN A 175 -15.02 -2.79 -6.88
N GLU A 176 -16.04 -2.17 -6.27
CA GLU A 176 -17.22 -2.90 -5.79
C GLU A 176 -17.98 -3.64 -6.90
N TYR A 177 -17.96 -3.14 -8.15
CA TYR A 177 -18.63 -3.79 -9.27
C TYR A 177 -17.85 -5.00 -9.80
N VAL A 178 -16.62 -5.25 -9.32
CA VAL A 178 -15.83 -6.43 -9.70
C VAL A 178 -16.02 -7.50 -8.63
N GLY A 179 -16.68 -8.61 -9.01
CA GLY A 179 -16.83 -9.78 -8.17
C GLY A 179 -17.76 -9.61 -6.96
N TRP A 180 -18.65 -8.61 -6.97
CA TRP A 180 -19.62 -8.41 -5.89
C TRP A 180 -20.38 -9.70 -5.58
N SER A 181 -20.35 -10.09 -4.32
CA SER A 181 -20.79 -11.41 -3.87
C SER A 181 -21.81 -11.35 -2.73
N LEU A 182 -22.39 -10.19 -2.49
CA LEU A 182 -23.45 -9.92 -1.53
C LEU A 182 -24.79 -9.67 -2.25
N ASP A 183 -25.75 -9.04 -1.55
CA ASP A 183 -27.03 -8.66 -2.13
C ASP A 183 -26.80 -7.70 -3.33
N PRO A 184 -27.26 -8.05 -4.54
CA PRO A 184 -27.13 -7.19 -5.71
C PRO A 184 -27.84 -5.85 -5.58
N THR A 185 -28.84 -5.74 -4.69
CA THR A 185 -29.57 -4.47 -4.45
C THR A 185 -28.75 -3.43 -3.70
N GLU A 186 -27.59 -3.81 -3.16
CA GLU A 186 -26.62 -2.86 -2.59
C GLU A 186 -25.85 -2.08 -3.68
N LEU A 187 -25.87 -2.55 -4.93
CA LEU A 187 -25.28 -1.87 -6.07
C LEU A 187 -26.36 -1.15 -6.89
N ASN A 188 -25.92 -0.19 -7.71
CA ASN A 188 -26.81 0.46 -8.67
C ASN A 188 -27.17 -0.54 -9.80
N PRO A 189 -28.46 -0.91 -9.97
CA PRO A 189 -28.88 -1.92 -10.93
C PRO A 189 -28.71 -1.47 -12.40
N ASP A 190 -28.56 -0.17 -12.65
CA ASP A 190 -28.39 0.38 -14.00
C ASP A 190 -26.96 0.18 -14.54
N TYR A 191 -26.04 -0.34 -13.73
CA TYR A 191 -24.63 -0.52 -14.08
C TYR A 191 -24.19 -1.98 -14.03
N ARG A 192 -23.19 -2.32 -14.85
CA ARG A 192 -22.70 -3.69 -14.96
C ARG A 192 -21.92 -4.12 -13.72
N THR A 193 -22.39 -5.15 -13.05
CA THR A 193 -21.56 -5.97 -12.16
C THR A 193 -20.79 -7.00 -12.98
N PHE A 194 -19.47 -7.06 -12.78
CA PHE A 194 -18.56 -7.99 -13.45
C PHE A 194 -18.40 -9.25 -12.62
N THR A 195 -19.09 -10.31 -13.02
CA THR A 195 -18.99 -11.64 -12.39
C THR A 195 -17.91 -12.50 -13.04
N LYS A 196 -17.52 -12.16 -14.27
CA LYS A 196 -16.40 -12.75 -15.02
C LYS A 196 -15.53 -11.66 -15.62
N THR A 197 -14.25 -11.96 -15.85
CA THR A 197 -13.36 -11.06 -16.60
C THR A 197 -13.87 -10.80 -18.02
N SER A 198 -14.47 -11.80 -18.66
CA SER A 198 -15.11 -11.69 -19.97
C SER A 198 -16.30 -10.72 -20.03
N ASP A 199 -16.86 -10.34 -18.87
CA ASP A 199 -17.92 -9.33 -18.82
C ASP A 199 -17.38 -7.94 -19.18
N MET A 200 -16.08 -7.70 -19.06
CA MET A 200 -15.48 -6.37 -19.26
C MET A 200 -15.23 -6.11 -20.75
N LYS A 201 -16.10 -5.33 -21.39
CA LYS A 201 -15.93 -4.94 -22.81
C LYS A 201 -14.70 -4.08 -23.09
N ALA A 202 -14.27 -3.29 -22.10
CA ALA A 202 -13.10 -2.43 -22.17
C ALA A 202 -12.27 -2.55 -20.88
N PRO A 203 -11.50 -3.65 -20.69
CA PRO A 203 -10.78 -3.91 -19.43
C PRO A 203 -9.78 -2.80 -19.05
N ALA A 204 -9.19 -2.13 -20.05
CA ALA A 204 -8.33 -0.96 -19.85
C ALA A 204 -9.04 0.25 -19.21
N ASN A 205 -10.37 0.28 -19.24
CA ASN A 205 -11.18 1.36 -18.64
C ASN A 205 -11.88 0.91 -17.35
N VAL A 206 -11.64 -0.31 -16.85
CA VAL A 206 -12.23 -0.78 -15.59
C VAL A 206 -11.13 -0.88 -14.56
N PHE A 207 -11.16 -0.03 -13.53
CA PHE A 207 -10.21 -0.16 -12.44
C PHE A 207 -10.53 -1.41 -11.60
N VAL A 208 -9.49 -2.06 -11.07
CA VAL A 208 -9.60 -3.19 -10.16
C VAL A 208 -9.21 -2.76 -8.75
N PHE A 209 -7.98 -2.31 -8.50
CA PHE A 209 -7.57 -1.82 -7.18
C PHE A 209 -7.32 -0.32 -7.15
N GLN A 210 -7.71 0.29 -6.03
CA GLN A 210 -7.50 1.68 -5.68
C GLN A 210 -6.95 1.79 -4.26
N GLU A 211 -6.00 2.69 -4.05
CA GLU A 211 -5.56 3.08 -2.71
C GLU A 211 -6.61 3.95 -2.01
N VAL A 212 -6.97 3.62 -0.78
CA VAL A 212 -7.99 4.31 0.02
C VAL A 212 -7.34 5.25 1.02
N HIS A 213 -7.98 6.38 1.29
CA HIS A 213 -7.56 7.29 2.34
C HIS A 213 -7.48 6.53 3.70
N PRO A 214 -6.37 6.63 4.46
CA PRO A 214 -6.16 5.82 5.66
C PRO A 214 -7.26 5.96 6.70
N ASP A 215 -7.82 7.16 6.87
CA ASP A 215 -8.89 7.41 7.84
C ASP A 215 -10.27 6.90 7.37
N ASN A 216 -10.41 6.47 6.12
CA ASN A 216 -11.67 6.12 5.49
C ASN A 216 -11.73 4.67 4.98
N ILE A 217 -10.61 3.93 5.05
CA ILE A 217 -10.59 2.51 4.70
C ILE A 217 -11.46 1.70 5.67
N CYS A 218 -12.46 0.99 5.13
CA CYS A 218 -13.23 0.00 5.87
C CYS A 218 -13.34 -1.32 5.08
N PHE A 219 -14.17 -1.36 4.03
CA PHE A 219 -14.44 -2.56 3.25
C PHE A 219 -13.23 -2.99 2.41
N PRO A 220 -13.19 -4.27 2.00
CA PRO A 220 -12.32 -4.72 0.93
C PRO A 220 -12.81 -4.19 -0.43
N ALA A 221 -14.06 -3.72 -0.54
CA ALA A 221 -14.58 -3.04 -1.72
C ALA A 221 -14.34 -1.51 -1.71
N PHE A 222 -14.06 -0.91 -2.87
CA PHE A 222 -14.03 0.54 -3.10
C PHE A 222 -15.40 0.97 -3.63
N VAL A 223 -16.18 1.63 -2.77
CA VAL A 223 -17.57 2.01 -3.06
C VAL A 223 -17.61 3.35 -3.80
N VAL A 224 -18.33 3.38 -4.92
CA VAL A 224 -18.45 4.53 -5.81
C VAL A 224 -19.92 4.76 -6.15
N ARG A 225 -20.44 5.92 -5.78
CA ARG A 225 -21.76 6.37 -6.22
C ARG A 225 -21.71 6.66 -7.71
N LEU A 226 -22.49 5.97 -8.53
CA LEU A 226 -22.52 6.14 -9.98
C LEU A 226 -23.51 7.25 -10.40
N PRO A 227 -23.43 7.78 -11.63
CA PRO A 227 -24.42 8.73 -12.12
C PRO A 227 -25.86 8.20 -11.99
N GLY A 228 -26.77 9.07 -11.53
CA GLY A 228 -28.13 8.70 -11.09
C GLY A 228 -28.27 8.65 -9.56
N GLU A 229 -27.15 8.63 -8.84
CA GLU A 229 -27.10 8.62 -7.39
C GLU A 229 -26.55 9.96 -6.83
N PRO A 230 -26.81 10.29 -5.55
CA PRO A 230 -26.15 11.37 -4.85
C PRO A 230 -24.64 11.42 -5.10
N GLU A 231 -24.14 12.61 -5.45
CA GLU A 231 -22.73 12.84 -5.71
C GLU A 231 -21.94 12.92 -4.40
N GLN A 232 -21.55 11.75 -3.90
CA GLN A 232 -20.94 11.57 -2.60
C GLN A 232 -19.74 10.63 -2.67
N PHE A 233 -18.74 10.88 -1.83
CA PHE A 233 -17.72 9.89 -1.52
C PHE A 233 -18.23 8.97 -0.41
N TYR A 234 -18.33 7.68 -0.71
CA TYR A 234 -18.27 6.65 0.33
C TYR A 234 -16.82 6.38 0.69
N HIS A 235 -16.03 5.95 -0.31
CA HIS A 235 -14.59 5.81 -0.18
C HIS A 235 -13.82 6.96 -0.86
N TYR A 236 -12.96 7.60 -0.08
CA TYR A 236 -12.00 8.57 -0.57
C TYR A 236 -10.76 7.86 -1.11
N PRO A 237 -10.27 8.22 -2.30
CA PRO A 237 -8.96 7.76 -2.73
C PRO A 237 -7.86 8.35 -1.85
N SER A 238 -6.75 7.63 -1.71
CA SER A 238 -5.56 8.17 -1.04
C SER A 238 -4.92 9.29 -1.85
N SER A 239 -4.48 10.33 -1.15
CA SER A 239 -3.75 11.48 -1.71
C SER A 239 -2.28 11.52 -1.26
N LEU A 240 -1.81 10.45 -0.60
CA LEU A 240 -0.51 10.38 0.07
C LEU A 240 0.71 10.57 -0.85
N HIS A 241 0.56 10.30 -2.16
CA HIS A 241 1.64 10.46 -3.13
C HIS A 241 1.71 11.90 -3.70
N ASN A 242 1.72 12.89 -2.82
CA ASN A 242 1.73 14.32 -3.16
C ASN A 242 0.50 14.72 -4.01
N GLY A 243 -0.69 14.44 -3.47
CA GLY A 243 -1.98 14.68 -4.11
C GLY A 243 -2.28 13.69 -5.24
N ARG A 244 -1.75 12.47 -5.16
CA ARG A 244 -1.93 11.44 -6.19
C ARG A 244 -2.31 10.11 -5.57
N GLY A 245 -3.09 9.34 -6.31
CA GLY A 245 -3.38 7.94 -6.04
C GLY A 245 -2.77 7.05 -7.13
N VAL A 246 -2.59 5.77 -6.79
CA VAL A 246 -2.25 4.72 -7.76
C VAL A 246 -3.50 3.88 -7.99
N VAL A 247 -3.78 3.60 -9.27
CA VAL A 247 -4.95 2.85 -9.73
C VAL A 247 -4.48 1.74 -10.66
N THR A 248 -5.08 0.56 -10.55
CA THR A 248 -4.82 -0.58 -11.46
C THR A 248 -6.06 -0.93 -12.27
N PHE A 249 -5.86 -1.47 -13.46
CA PHE A 249 -6.93 -1.74 -14.42
C PHE A 249 -6.97 -3.21 -14.82
N ALA A 250 -8.15 -3.66 -15.26
CA ALA A 250 -8.42 -5.06 -15.52
C ALA A 250 -7.64 -5.66 -16.71
N ASP A 251 -6.99 -4.84 -17.53
CA ASP A 251 -6.05 -5.28 -18.59
C ASP A 251 -4.61 -5.52 -18.08
N GLY A 252 -4.33 -5.25 -16.80
CA GLY A 252 -3.01 -5.45 -16.20
C GLY A 252 -2.19 -4.17 -16.00
N HIS A 253 -2.63 -3.01 -16.53
CA HIS A 253 -1.85 -1.78 -16.36
C HIS A 253 -2.13 -1.09 -15.02
N ALA A 254 -1.24 -0.16 -14.68
CA ALA A 254 -1.37 0.68 -13.49
C ALA A 254 -1.00 2.11 -13.85
N GLU A 255 -1.77 3.07 -13.36
CA GLU A 255 -1.52 4.49 -13.58
C GLU A 255 -1.45 5.25 -12.27
N THR A 256 -0.91 6.46 -12.34
CA THR A 256 -0.94 7.41 -11.23
C THR A 256 -1.82 8.58 -11.62
N HIS A 257 -2.87 8.81 -10.86
CA HIS A 257 -3.77 9.93 -11.08
C HIS A 257 -3.50 11.05 -10.08
N ARG A 258 -3.56 12.31 -10.52
CA ARG A 258 -3.47 13.48 -9.64
C ARG A 258 -4.86 14.01 -9.38
N TRP A 259 -5.28 13.95 -8.12
CA TRP A 259 -6.55 14.52 -7.68
C TRP A 259 -6.49 16.04 -7.82
N VAL A 260 -7.49 16.61 -8.47
CA VAL A 260 -7.55 18.04 -8.81
C VAL A 260 -8.52 18.82 -7.94
N ASP A 261 -9.52 18.15 -7.36
CA ASP A 261 -10.48 18.76 -6.45
C ASP A 261 -9.97 18.64 -5.01
N SER A 262 -9.90 19.76 -4.30
CA SER A 262 -9.42 19.79 -2.91
C SER A 262 -10.31 18.99 -1.96
N ARG A 263 -11.60 18.79 -2.32
CA ARG A 263 -12.55 17.97 -1.57
C ARG A 263 -12.19 16.49 -1.63
N THR A 264 -11.41 16.04 -2.61
CA THR A 264 -10.94 14.65 -2.78
C THR A 264 -9.68 14.36 -1.97
N THR A 265 -8.98 15.40 -1.48
CA THR A 265 -7.71 15.26 -0.77
C THR A 265 -7.81 15.74 0.69
N PRO A 266 -8.70 15.17 1.52
CA PRO A 266 -8.69 15.48 2.94
C PRO A 266 -7.36 15.06 3.57
N SER A 267 -6.98 15.76 4.63
CA SER A 267 -5.76 15.46 5.39
C SER A 267 -5.97 14.20 6.24
N VAL A 268 -4.91 13.40 6.39
CA VAL A 268 -4.89 12.29 7.36
C VAL A 268 -4.78 12.86 8.77
N THR A 269 -5.79 12.61 9.58
CA THR A 269 -5.92 13.07 10.97
C THR A 269 -5.76 11.94 12.00
N GLY A 270 -5.87 10.68 11.55
CA GLY A 270 -5.90 9.51 12.44
C GLY A 270 -7.25 9.33 13.16
N ARG A 271 -8.30 10.00 12.66
CA ARG A 271 -9.69 9.85 13.10
C ARG A 271 -10.51 9.38 11.92
N ILE A 272 -11.53 8.58 12.17
CA ILE A 272 -12.43 8.07 11.12
C ILE A 272 -12.95 9.25 10.29
N LEU A 273 -12.68 9.21 8.99
CA LEU A 273 -13.28 10.06 7.98
C LEU A 273 -14.59 9.40 7.56
N ALA A 274 -15.70 10.11 7.77
CA ALA A 274 -17.04 9.59 7.55
C ALA A 274 -17.26 9.14 6.09
N HIS A 275 -18.31 8.34 5.89
CA HIS A 275 -18.82 8.01 4.57
C HIS A 275 -19.94 8.98 4.17
N TRP A 276 -20.35 8.90 2.91
CA TRP A 276 -21.48 9.64 2.34
C TRP A 276 -21.28 11.16 2.37
N ASN A 277 -20.05 11.61 2.13
CA ASN A 277 -19.74 13.03 2.10
C ASN A 277 -20.07 13.64 0.75
N ASP A 278 -20.93 14.65 0.75
CA ASP A 278 -21.34 15.39 -0.45
C ASP A 278 -20.14 16.03 -1.18
N SER A 279 -20.07 15.77 -2.48
CA SER A 279 -19.08 16.34 -3.38
C SER A 279 -19.66 16.61 -4.77
N PRO A 280 -20.74 17.42 -4.88
CA PRO A 280 -21.36 17.72 -6.17
C PRO A 280 -20.40 18.42 -7.13
N GLY A 281 -20.43 18.02 -8.40
CA GLY A 281 -19.58 18.54 -9.47
C GLY A 281 -18.10 18.22 -9.28
N ASN A 282 -17.74 17.21 -8.48
CA ASN A 282 -16.35 16.86 -8.24
C ASN A 282 -15.74 16.12 -9.45
N ALA A 283 -14.69 16.71 -10.05
CA ALA A 283 -14.02 16.19 -11.22
C ALA A 283 -13.31 14.85 -10.97
N ASP A 284 -12.77 14.63 -9.78
CA ASP A 284 -12.11 13.37 -9.41
C ASP A 284 -13.14 12.26 -9.19
N LEU A 285 -14.28 12.58 -8.59
CA LEU A 285 -15.38 11.61 -8.45
C LEU A 285 -15.90 11.19 -9.83
N ALA A 286 -16.08 12.14 -10.75
CA ALA A 286 -16.43 11.84 -12.14
C ALA A 286 -15.39 10.94 -12.82
N TRP A 287 -14.10 11.24 -12.64
CA TRP A 287 -13.01 10.45 -13.18
C TRP A 287 -13.00 9.00 -12.68
N ILE A 288 -13.27 8.78 -11.38
CA ILE A 288 -13.39 7.45 -10.78
C ILE A 288 -14.61 6.73 -11.35
N ARG A 289 -15.77 7.39 -11.41
CA ARG A 289 -17.04 6.83 -11.93
C ARG A 289 -16.90 6.27 -13.35
N GLU A 290 -16.26 7.02 -14.24
CA GLU A 290 -15.99 6.61 -15.62
C GLU A 290 -15.20 5.29 -15.73
N ARG A 291 -14.48 4.93 -14.65
CA ARG A 291 -13.60 3.77 -14.59
C ARG A 291 -14.13 2.66 -13.68
N THR A 292 -15.25 2.87 -13.00
CA THR A 292 -15.86 1.89 -12.10
C THR A 292 -16.63 0.82 -12.87
N SER A 293 -17.56 1.24 -13.73
CA SER A 293 -18.45 0.36 -14.49
C SER A 293 -19.06 1.13 -15.67
N TYR A 294 -19.86 0.46 -16.50
CA TYR A 294 -20.62 1.07 -17.57
C TYR A 294 -22.13 0.82 -17.41
N HIS A 295 -22.91 1.77 -17.90
CA HIS A 295 -24.36 1.71 -17.89
C HIS A 295 -24.87 0.56 -18.76
N ILE A 296 -25.90 -0.14 -18.30
CA ILE A 296 -26.60 -1.18 -19.04
C ILE A 296 -27.68 -0.50 -19.88
N GLU A 297 -27.57 -0.54 -21.21
CA GLU A 297 -28.62 -0.01 -22.09
C GLU A 297 -29.92 -0.82 -21.92
N GLY A 298 -31.05 -0.15 -21.64
CA GLY A 298 -32.38 -0.77 -21.61
C GLY A 298 -33.10 -0.86 -20.26
N HIS A 299 -32.49 -0.40 -19.16
CA HIS A 299 -33.19 -0.12 -17.90
C HIS A 299 -33.65 1.35 -17.89
N GLN A 300 -34.89 1.60 -18.34
CA GLN A 300 -35.65 2.84 -18.10
C GLN A 300 -37.02 2.48 -17.55
#